data_AF-A0A947W309-F1
#
_entry.id   AF-A0A947W309-F1
#
_cell.length_a   1.000
_cell.length_b   1.000
_cell.length_c   1.000
_cell.angle_alpha   90.00
_cell.angle_beta   90.00
_cell.angle_gamma   90.00
#
_symmetry.space_group_name_H-M   'P 1'
#
loop_
_entity.id
_entity.type
_entity.pdbx_description
1 polymer ?
#
loop_
_entity_poly.entity_id
_entity_poly.type
_entity_poly.pdbx_seq_one_letter_code
_entity_poly.pdbx_strand_id
1 'polypeptide(L)'
;MIRKPRLFAFGMPVLLMICLLNHFEYRHRRKMIRMDGEAQNQVVVRAEGGPAGHNTISIDENAFSTENNALFLHFTMLKAWAFDADTRSPCPESIKTLNRRKASCIGFMYPLQAGERIKVFCLLRSTQTCCYGPRPQFNQYLFVEMHEPVKFERLVPVIVKGQFFIDPQPDQGYIYRMEGTSLSSVMEDEPEIDVAKEAQKVNLFQFDFKSLEILEKSHGKEPPQELTSLDGKQIVVDGYLVNRSKDVPPHILVSSKWWDGVSKGTPPTIFNAVMIFPKNADQVPPLWKQRGVFTGTLHFTGNSQEWPKAGIISLHDAVIGVPGTGHFKTILDSGPYFSISNEFIMFFAFLMITLGKKR
;
A
#
# COMPACT_ATOMS: atom_id res chain seq x y z
N MET A 1 26.67 -2.44 -36.96
CA MET A 1 28.07 -1.93 -36.85
C MET A 1 28.12 -0.97 -35.67
N ILE A 2 28.96 -1.20 -34.67
CA ILE A 2 29.01 -0.37 -33.45
C ILE A 2 29.61 1.00 -33.82
N ARG A 3 28.85 2.09 -33.65
CA ARG A 3 29.27 3.45 -34.03
C ARG A 3 30.37 3.99 -33.12
N LYS A 4 30.29 3.67 -31.82
CA LYS A 4 31.23 4.11 -30.79
C LYS A 4 31.76 2.88 -30.02
N PRO A 5 32.70 2.10 -30.58
CA PRO A 5 33.14 0.83 -29.98
C PRO A 5 33.77 1.02 -28.61
N ARG A 6 34.51 2.10 -28.38
CA ARG A 6 35.07 2.43 -27.05
C ARG A 6 33.98 2.75 -26.03
N LEU A 7 33.01 3.60 -26.37
CA LEU A 7 31.90 3.93 -25.47
C LEU A 7 31.06 2.70 -25.15
N PHE A 8 30.82 1.82 -26.13
CA PHE A 8 30.13 0.57 -25.91
C PHE A 8 30.92 -0.37 -24.99
N ALA A 9 32.21 -0.57 -25.26
CA ALA A 9 33.07 -1.46 -24.49
C ALA A 9 33.21 -1.07 -23.02
N PHE A 10 33.23 0.23 -22.70
CA PHE A 10 33.32 0.71 -21.31
C PHE A 10 31.96 1.00 -20.67
N GLY A 11 31.03 1.60 -21.42
CA GLY A 11 29.74 2.03 -20.87
C GLY A 11 28.80 0.87 -20.59
N MET A 12 28.87 -0.21 -21.38
CA MET A 12 28.00 -1.37 -21.19
C MET A 12 28.30 -2.11 -19.86
N PRO A 13 29.56 -2.43 -19.51
CA PRO A 13 29.88 -2.95 -18.18
C PRO A 13 29.47 -2.04 -17.03
N VAL A 14 29.68 -0.72 -17.16
CA VAL A 14 29.29 0.25 -16.12
C VAL A 14 27.77 0.26 -15.91
N LEU A 15 26.99 0.28 -17.00
CA LEU A 15 25.53 0.25 -16.91
C LEU A 15 25.03 -1.04 -16.26
N LEU A 16 25.59 -2.20 -16.66
CA LEU A 16 25.27 -3.49 -16.03
C LEU A 16 25.65 -3.50 -14.55
N MET A 17 26.79 -2.91 -14.18
CA MET A 17 27.22 -2.80 -12.79
C MET A 17 26.26 -1.93 -11.97
N ILE A 18 25.76 -0.82 -12.52
CA ILE A 18 24.75 0.03 -11.85
C ILE A 18 23.46 -0.76 -11.59
N CYS A 19 22.94 -1.49 -12.58
CA CYS A 19 21.76 -2.33 -12.38
C CYS A 19 22.02 -3.43 -11.33
N LEU A 20 23.17 -4.11 -11.39
CA LEU A 20 23.54 -5.12 -10.41
C LEU A 20 23.64 -4.55 -8.99
N LEU A 21 24.27 -3.38 -8.83
CA LEU A 21 24.38 -2.70 -7.54
C LEU A 21 23.01 -2.25 -7.01
N ASN A 22 22.11 -1.76 -7.87
CA ASN A 22 20.73 -1.40 -7.52
C ASN A 22 19.96 -2.61 -6.94
N HIS A 23 20.03 -3.76 -7.61
CA HIS A 23 19.36 -4.99 -7.13
C HIS A 23 20.08 -5.63 -5.93
N PHE A 24 21.40 -5.54 -5.86
CA PHE A 24 22.18 -6.04 -4.73
C PHE A 24 21.91 -5.24 -3.46
N GLU A 25 21.93 -3.91 -3.56
CA GLU A 25 21.58 -3.00 -2.47
C GLU A 25 20.13 -3.26 -2.00
N TYR A 26 19.20 -3.41 -2.94
CA TYR A 26 17.82 -3.77 -2.62
C TYR A 26 17.72 -5.09 -1.84
N ARG A 27 18.43 -6.13 -2.31
CA ARG A 27 18.49 -7.43 -1.64
C ARG A 27 19.15 -7.33 -0.27
N HIS A 28 20.17 -6.50 -0.12
CA HIS A 28 20.85 -6.24 1.14
C HIS A 28 19.92 -5.53 2.14
N ARG A 29 19.19 -4.49 1.72
CA ARG A 29 18.15 -3.83 2.54
C ARG A 29 17.11 -4.83 3.04
N ARG A 30 16.58 -5.68 2.15
CA ARG A 30 15.65 -6.74 2.55
C ARG A 30 16.25 -7.71 3.55
N LYS A 31 17.53 -8.06 3.40
CA LYS A 31 18.21 -8.95 4.34
C LYS A 31 18.37 -8.30 5.71
N MET A 32 18.74 -7.02 5.77
CA MET A 32 18.84 -6.27 7.03
C MET A 32 17.49 -6.16 7.73
N ILE A 33 16.43 -5.81 6.99
CA ILE A 33 15.05 -5.80 7.52
C ILE A 33 14.70 -7.16 8.13
N ARG A 34 15.05 -8.28 7.47
CA ARG A 34 14.83 -9.63 7.99
C ARG A 34 15.65 -9.99 9.23
N MET A 35 16.86 -9.42 9.38
CA MET A 35 17.78 -9.73 10.49
C MET A 35 17.46 -8.97 11.78
N ASP A 36 16.76 -7.84 11.70
CA ASP A 36 16.35 -7.03 12.87
C ASP A 36 15.27 -7.69 13.77
N GLY A 37 14.99 -8.99 13.62
CA GLY A 37 14.26 -9.81 14.60
C GLY A 37 12.74 -9.58 14.70
N GLU A 38 12.22 -8.43 14.27
CA GLU A 38 10.77 -8.11 14.27
C GLU A 38 10.07 -8.43 12.93
N ALA A 39 10.83 -8.88 11.91
CA ALA A 39 10.35 -9.02 10.54
C ALA A 39 9.61 -10.33 10.23
N GLN A 40 9.45 -11.25 11.18
CA GLN A 40 8.72 -12.50 10.93
C GLN A 40 7.21 -12.28 10.67
N ASN A 41 6.66 -11.11 11.02
CA ASN A 41 5.27 -10.72 10.72
C ASN A 41 5.14 -9.54 9.74
N GLN A 42 6.22 -9.13 9.04
CA GLN A 42 6.13 -7.98 8.14
C GLN A 42 5.45 -8.35 6.82
N VAL A 43 4.17 -7.99 6.75
CA VAL A 43 3.35 -8.13 5.56
C VAL A 43 3.64 -7.00 4.60
N VAL A 44 4.29 -7.33 3.49
CA VAL A 44 4.53 -6.37 2.42
C VAL A 44 3.26 -6.28 1.57
N VAL A 45 2.60 -5.13 1.56
CA VAL A 45 1.47 -4.84 0.66
C VAL A 45 1.93 -3.86 -0.40
N ARG A 46 1.54 -4.12 -1.64
CA ARG A 46 1.90 -3.29 -2.80
C ARG A 46 0.65 -2.73 -3.46
N ALA A 47 0.77 -1.54 -4.04
CA ALA A 47 -0.23 -1.06 -4.97
C ALA A 47 -0.18 -1.93 -6.24
N GLU A 48 -1.32 -2.47 -6.64
CA GLU A 48 -1.47 -3.13 -7.94
C GLU A 48 -2.16 -2.19 -8.91
N GLY A 49 -1.74 -2.23 -10.18
CA GLY A 49 -2.43 -1.52 -11.24
C GLY A 49 -3.88 -2.00 -11.31
N GLY A 50 -4.83 -1.07 -11.16
CA GLY A 50 -6.26 -1.29 -11.35
C GLY A 50 -6.81 -0.45 -12.50
N PRO A 51 -8.10 -0.62 -12.86
CA PRO A 51 -8.78 0.31 -13.73
C PRO A 51 -8.66 1.76 -13.19
N ALA A 52 -8.71 2.76 -14.07
CA ALA A 52 -8.57 4.15 -13.67
C ALA A 52 -9.55 4.50 -12.54
N GLY A 53 -9.04 5.11 -11.46
CA GLY A 53 -9.81 5.43 -10.25
C GLY A 53 -9.74 4.37 -9.13
N HIS A 54 -9.25 3.16 -9.40
CA HIS A 54 -9.22 2.10 -8.39
C HIS A 54 -7.83 1.90 -7.77
N ASN A 55 -7.71 2.21 -6.49
CA ASN A 55 -6.54 1.86 -5.68
C ASN A 55 -6.64 0.40 -5.23
N THR A 56 -6.12 -0.52 -6.04
CA THR A 56 -5.96 -1.90 -5.62
C THR A 56 -4.69 -2.05 -4.83
N ILE A 57 -4.77 -2.79 -3.74
CA ILE A 57 -3.61 -3.25 -3.01
C ILE A 57 -3.60 -4.78 -2.95
N SER A 58 -2.41 -5.37 -2.98
CA SER A 58 -2.22 -6.81 -2.85
C SER A 58 -1.08 -7.16 -1.94
N ILE A 59 -1.13 -8.38 -1.40
CA ILE A 59 -0.10 -8.90 -0.52
C ILE A 59 1.03 -9.53 -1.35
N ASP A 60 2.28 -9.20 -1.03
CA ASP A 60 3.47 -9.92 -1.49
C ASP A 60 3.67 -11.16 -0.64
N GLU A 61 3.19 -12.28 -1.19
CA GLU A 61 3.17 -13.56 -0.50
C GLU A 61 4.58 -14.15 -0.30
N ASN A 62 5.61 -13.63 -0.97
CA ASN A 62 7.00 -14.11 -0.86
C ASN A 62 7.67 -13.71 0.48
N ALA A 63 7.03 -12.84 1.26
CA ALA A 63 7.50 -12.45 2.58
C ALA A 63 7.27 -13.54 3.63
N PHE A 64 6.32 -14.46 3.39
CA PHE A 64 5.96 -15.51 4.33
C PHE A 64 6.66 -16.81 3.96
N SER A 65 7.45 -17.33 4.89
CA SER A 65 7.97 -18.70 4.83
C SER A 65 7.09 -19.64 5.65
N THR A 66 7.11 -20.92 5.30
CA THR A 66 6.59 -22.02 6.10
C THR A 66 7.31 -22.06 7.45
N GLU A 67 6.82 -21.33 8.46
CA GLU A 67 7.36 -21.41 9.83
C GLU A 67 7.09 -22.81 10.41
N ASN A 68 8.06 -23.36 11.16
CA ASN A 68 7.86 -24.41 12.17
C ASN A 68 6.78 -25.47 11.84
N ASN A 69 6.92 -26.18 10.72
CA ASN A 69 5.98 -27.25 10.27
C ASN A 69 4.53 -26.81 9.98
N ALA A 70 4.19 -25.53 10.07
CA ALA A 70 2.87 -25.00 9.74
C ALA A 70 2.82 -24.57 8.26
N LEU A 71 1.94 -25.21 7.49
CA LEU A 71 1.76 -24.94 6.06
C LEU A 71 1.23 -23.51 5.85
N PHE A 72 1.92 -22.71 5.03
CA PHE A 72 1.41 -21.41 4.58
C PHE A 72 0.85 -21.53 3.16
N LEU A 73 -0.41 -21.13 2.96
CA LEU A 73 -1.08 -21.16 1.66
C LEU A 73 -0.85 -19.85 0.91
N HIS A 74 -0.30 -19.98 -0.29
CA HIS A 74 -0.14 -18.86 -1.21
C HIS A 74 -1.24 -18.91 -2.29
N PHE A 75 -1.96 -17.81 -2.50
CA PHE A 75 -2.89 -17.62 -3.60
C PHE A 75 -2.23 -17.81 -4.96
N THR A 76 -0.94 -17.48 -5.11
CA THR A 76 -0.19 -17.76 -6.34
C THR A 76 -0.12 -19.27 -6.64
N MET A 77 -0.04 -20.12 -5.61
CA MET A 77 -0.12 -21.58 -5.76
C MET A 77 -1.55 -22.02 -6.08
N LEU A 78 -2.55 -21.50 -5.36
CA LEU A 78 -3.96 -21.85 -5.57
C LEU A 78 -4.46 -21.47 -6.99
N LYS A 79 -4.00 -20.33 -7.52
CA LYS A 79 -4.32 -19.80 -8.85
C LYS A 79 -3.59 -20.52 -9.99
N ALA A 80 -2.56 -21.34 -9.70
CA ALA A 80 -1.64 -21.86 -10.71
C ALA A 80 -2.27 -22.78 -11.78
N TRP A 81 -3.53 -23.17 -11.62
CA TRP A 81 -4.25 -24.03 -12.56
C TRP A 81 -5.57 -23.38 -12.96
N ALA A 82 -5.96 -23.51 -14.23
CA ALA A 82 -7.23 -22.96 -14.72
C ALA A 82 -8.38 -23.91 -14.35
N PHE A 83 -9.04 -23.68 -13.21
CA PHE A 83 -10.27 -24.40 -12.90
C PHE A 83 -11.37 -24.00 -13.87
N ASP A 84 -11.96 -24.99 -14.53
CA ASP A 84 -13.16 -24.85 -15.35
C ASP A 84 -14.34 -25.47 -14.58
N ALA A 85 -15.38 -24.64 -14.36
CA ALA A 85 -16.56 -25.02 -13.60
C ALA A 85 -17.47 -25.98 -14.36
N ASP A 86 -17.50 -25.92 -15.70
CA ASP A 86 -18.35 -26.76 -16.55
C ASP A 86 -17.78 -28.19 -16.60
N THR A 87 -16.46 -28.31 -16.75
CA THR A 87 -15.77 -29.60 -16.81
C THR A 87 -15.28 -30.12 -15.46
N ARG A 88 -15.39 -29.30 -14.40
CA ARG A 88 -14.85 -29.57 -13.05
C ARG A 88 -13.42 -30.10 -13.11
N SER A 89 -12.56 -29.33 -13.79
CA SER A 89 -11.17 -29.71 -14.02
C SER A 89 -10.50 -30.26 -12.74
N PRO A 90 -9.66 -31.30 -12.83
CA PRO A 90 -9.11 -31.95 -11.66
C PRO A 90 -8.07 -31.05 -10.96
N CYS A 91 -8.13 -31.00 -9.63
CA CYS A 91 -7.17 -30.24 -8.85
C CYS A 91 -5.73 -30.83 -9.02
N PRO A 92 -4.69 -29.99 -9.20
CA PRO A 92 -3.31 -30.43 -9.31
C PRO A 92 -2.81 -31.16 -8.07
N GLU A 93 -1.90 -32.11 -8.26
CA GLU A 93 -1.38 -32.95 -7.17
C GLU A 93 -0.68 -32.12 -6.08
N SER A 94 0.06 -31.08 -6.48
CA SER A 94 0.71 -30.16 -5.57
C SER A 94 -0.24 -29.52 -4.56
N ILE A 95 -1.49 -29.23 -4.97
CA ILE A 95 -2.53 -28.66 -4.10
C ILE A 95 -3.28 -29.78 -3.36
N LYS A 96 -3.56 -30.91 -4.01
CA LYS A 96 -4.20 -32.08 -3.40
C LYS A 96 -3.52 -32.54 -2.12
N THR A 97 -2.19 -32.54 -2.08
CA THR A 97 -1.42 -32.89 -0.88
C THR A 97 -1.66 -31.96 0.33
N LEU A 98 -2.27 -30.80 0.11
CA LEU A 98 -2.60 -29.82 1.15
C LEU A 98 -3.99 -30.06 1.77
N ASN A 99 -4.83 -30.88 1.13
CA ASN A 99 -6.19 -31.13 1.57
C ASN A 99 -6.23 -31.69 3.01
N ARG A 100 -7.13 -31.16 3.83
CA ARG A 100 -7.34 -31.47 5.25
C ARG A 100 -6.14 -31.17 6.15
N ARG A 101 -5.14 -30.42 5.68
CA ARG A 101 -4.00 -30.02 6.53
C ARG A 101 -4.31 -28.72 7.27
N LYS A 102 -3.72 -28.58 8.47
CA LYS A 102 -3.69 -27.29 9.16
C LYS A 102 -2.79 -26.35 8.38
N ALA A 103 -3.29 -25.15 8.11
CA ALA A 103 -2.60 -24.15 7.34
C ALA A 103 -2.94 -22.73 7.80
N SER A 104 -2.11 -21.78 7.40
CA SER A 104 -2.36 -20.35 7.51
C SER A 104 -2.42 -19.71 6.14
N CYS A 105 -3.25 -18.69 5.96
CA CYS A 105 -3.33 -17.91 4.74
C CYS A 105 -3.52 -16.43 5.10
N ILE A 106 -2.93 -15.54 4.32
CA ILE A 106 -3.06 -14.10 4.48
C ILE A 106 -3.86 -13.51 3.32
N GLY A 107 -4.80 -12.61 3.62
CA GLY A 107 -5.61 -11.96 2.59
C GLY A 107 -6.42 -10.79 3.11
N PHE A 108 -7.24 -10.23 2.24
CA PHE A 108 -8.28 -9.27 2.57
C PHE A 108 -9.63 -9.97 2.70
N MET A 109 -10.44 -9.54 3.66
CA MET A 109 -11.77 -10.11 3.87
C MET A 109 -12.77 -9.49 2.88
N TYR A 110 -13.47 -10.34 2.14
CA TYR A 110 -14.68 -9.97 1.41
C TYR A 110 -15.90 -10.57 2.14
N PRO A 111 -16.70 -9.72 2.80
CA PRO A 111 -17.75 -10.20 3.68
C PRO A 111 -18.88 -10.83 2.87
N LEU A 112 -19.32 -12.02 3.29
CA LEU A 112 -20.53 -12.66 2.75
C LEU A 112 -21.75 -12.44 3.66
N GLN A 113 -21.55 -11.74 4.77
CA GLN A 113 -22.55 -11.39 5.78
C GLN A 113 -22.41 -9.91 6.12
N ALA A 114 -23.51 -9.25 6.48
CA ALA A 114 -23.47 -7.90 7.01
C ALA A 114 -23.13 -7.90 8.50
N GLY A 115 -22.48 -6.83 8.97
CA GLY A 115 -22.16 -6.63 10.38
C GLY A 115 -20.67 -6.38 10.62
N GLU A 116 -20.35 -5.90 11.82
CA GLU A 116 -18.98 -5.65 12.27
C GLU A 116 -18.27 -6.93 12.70
N ARG A 117 -19.04 -7.98 13.04
CA ARG A 117 -18.54 -9.32 13.33
C ARG A 117 -19.19 -10.31 12.37
N ILE A 118 -18.38 -11.08 11.66
CA ILE A 118 -18.85 -12.03 10.65
C ILE A 118 -18.21 -13.40 10.86
N LYS A 119 -18.92 -14.45 10.47
CA LYS A 119 -18.43 -15.83 10.55
C LYS A 119 -17.94 -16.34 9.20
N VAL A 120 -18.53 -15.85 8.13
CA VAL A 120 -18.31 -16.34 6.76
C VAL A 120 -17.87 -15.21 5.84
N PHE A 121 -16.77 -15.43 5.13
CA PHE A 121 -16.20 -14.47 4.18
C PHE A 121 -15.34 -15.17 3.12
N CYS A 122 -15.10 -14.52 1.99
CA CYS A 122 -14.03 -14.91 1.08
C CYS A 122 -12.73 -14.20 1.48
N LEU A 123 -11.63 -14.93 1.57
CA LEU A 123 -10.30 -14.37 1.71
C LEU A 123 -9.67 -14.22 0.31
N LEU A 124 -9.18 -13.01 -0.01
CA LEU A 124 -8.60 -12.69 -1.31
C LEU A 124 -7.16 -12.17 -1.17
N ARG A 125 -6.36 -12.35 -2.23
CA ARG A 125 -4.99 -11.79 -2.28
C ARG A 125 -4.95 -10.27 -2.36
N SER A 126 -5.97 -9.65 -2.94
CA SER A 126 -6.04 -8.20 -3.18
C SER A 126 -7.41 -7.64 -2.84
N THR A 127 -7.50 -6.31 -2.73
CA THR A 127 -8.77 -5.59 -2.53
C THR A 127 -9.61 -5.44 -3.79
N GLN A 128 -9.18 -6.01 -4.92
CA GLN A 128 -10.00 -6.08 -6.13
C GLN A 128 -11.23 -6.92 -5.87
N THR A 129 -12.37 -6.26 -5.74
CA THR A 129 -13.66 -6.91 -5.53
C THR A 129 -14.67 -6.46 -6.59
N CYS A 130 -15.57 -7.38 -6.91
CA CYS A 130 -16.41 -7.44 -8.11
C CYS A 130 -17.37 -6.26 -8.36
N CYS A 131 -17.50 -5.30 -7.44
CA CYS A 131 -18.37 -4.14 -7.68
C CYS A 131 -17.90 -3.29 -8.88
N TYR A 132 -16.60 -3.28 -9.17
CA TYR A 132 -16.01 -2.48 -10.26
C TYR A 132 -14.77 -3.13 -10.92
N GLY A 133 -14.35 -4.32 -10.48
CA GLY A 133 -13.24 -5.09 -11.04
C GLY A 133 -13.69 -6.43 -11.63
N PRO A 134 -12.82 -7.14 -12.37
CA PRO A 134 -13.16 -8.47 -12.89
C PRO A 134 -13.48 -9.42 -11.75
N ARG A 135 -14.57 -10.19 -11.90
CA ARG A 135 -14.96 -11.20 -10.92
C ARG A 135 -13.80 -12.19 -10.75
N PRO A 136 -13.33 -12.45 -9.52
CA PRO A 136 -12.27 -13.42 -9.31
C PRO A 136 -12.75 -14.82 -9.71
N GLN A 137 -11.84 -15.60 -10.28
CA GLN A 137 -12.09 -17.01 -10.59
C GLN A 137 -12.16 -17.83 -9.30
N PHE A 138 -12.83 -18.98 -9.31
CA PHE A 138 -13.03 -19.82 -8.11
C PHE A 138 -11.73 -20.19 -7.38
N ASN A 139 -10.64 -20.34 -8.12
CA ASN A 139 -9.31 -20.68 -7.61
C ASN A 139 -8.48 -19.47 -7.10
N GLN A 140 -9.08 -18.27 -7.09
CA GLN A 140 -8.41 -17.00 -6.70
C GLN A 140 -8.85 -16.48 -5.33
N TYR A 141 -9.73 -17.20 -4.64
CA TYR A 141 -10.15 -16.89 -3.29
C TYR A 141 -10.34 -18.17 -2.48
N LEU A 142 -10.39 -18.00 -1.16
CA LEU A 142 -10.62 -19.07 -0.20
C LEU A 142 -11.91 -18.75 0.54
N PHE A 143 -12.91 -19.64 0.49
CA PHE A 143 -14.08 -19.51 1.34
C PHE A 143 -13.68 -19.85 2.78
N VAL A 144 -13.91 -18.93 3.71
CA VAL A 144 -13.55 -19.12 5.12
C VAL A 144 -14.81 -19.13 5.96
N GLU A 145 -14.93 -20.16 6.79
CA GLU A 145 -15.91 -20.21 7.88
C GLU A 145 -15.15 -20.30 9.21
N MET A 146 -15.25 -19.25 10.01
CA MET A 146 -14.64 -19.21 11.35
C MET A 146 -15.48 -20.01 12.34
N HIS A 147 -14.88 -20.64 13.34
CA HIS A 147 -15.64 -21.29 14.43
C HIS A 147 -16.51 -20.28 15.19
N GLU A 148 -15.94 -19.12 15.50
CA GLU A 148 -16.59 -18.00 16.18
C GLU A 148 -16.64 -16.76 15.28
N PRO A 149 -17.65 -15.88 15.40
CA PRO A 149 -17.67 -14.61 14.68
C PRO A 149 -16.43 -13.77 15.00
N VAL A 150 -15.79 -13.19 13.99
CA VAL A 150 -14.58 -12.36 14.10
C VAL A 150 -14.84 -10.94 13.60
N LYS A 151 -14.07 -9.96 14.07
CA LYS A 151 -14.14 -8.58 13.58
C LYS A 151 -13.89 -8.56 12.08
N PHE A 152 -14.75 -7.85 11.34
CA PHE A 152 -14.57 -7.64 9.92
C PHE A 152 -13.55 -6.53 9.66
N GLU A 153 -12.42 -6.91 9.08
CA GLU A 153 -11.37 -5.99 8.65
C GLU A 153 -11.53 -5.66 7.17
N ARG A 154 -11.95 -4.43 6.87
CA ARG A 154 -12.30 -4.04 5.50
C ARG A 154 -11.08 -3.92 4.58
N LEU A 155 -10.04 -3.23 5.04
CA LEU A 155 -8.85 -2.92 4.24
C LEU A 155 -7.57 -3.43 4.89
N VAL A 156 -7.61 -3.85 6.15
CA VAL A 156 -6.44 -4.40 6.83
C VAL A 156 -6.31 -5.88 6.42
N PRO A 157 -5.12 -6.32 5.95
CA PRO A 157 -4.89 -7.74 5.71
C PRO A 157 -5.02 -8.53 7.02
N VAL A 158 -5.54 -9.75 6.91
CA VAL A 158 -5.73 -10.67 8.03
C VAL A 158 -5.02 -11.99 7.75
N ILE A 159 -4.47 -12.59 8.80
CA ILE A 159 -3.95 -13.95 8.78
C ILE A 159 -5.00 -14.86 9.38
N VAL A 160 -5.50 -15.80 8.58
CA VAL A 160 -6.42 -16.84 9.00
C VAL A 160 -5.64 -18.13 9.21
N LYS A 161 -5.84 -18.80 10.35
CA LYS A 161 -5.30 -20.14 10.62
C LYS A 161 -6.46 -21.12 10.76
N GLY A 162 -6.35 -22.28 10.13
CA GLY A 162 -7.45 -23.24 10.09
C GLY A 162 -7.08 -24.54 9.41
N GLN A 163 -8.10 -25.37 9.16
CA GLN A 163 -7.95 -26.57 8.34
C GLN A 163 -8.38 -26.25 6.89
N PHE A 164 -7.50 -26.53 5.93
CA PHE A 164 -7.74 -26.27 4.52
C PHE A 164 -8.40 -27.46 3.83
N PHE A 165 -9.35 -27.19 2.94
CA PHE A 165 -10.09 -28.20 2.19
C PHE A 165 -10.13 -27.84 0.71
N ILE A 166 -9.98 -28.87 -0.12
CA ILE A 166 -10.35 -28.83 -1.54
C ILE A 166 -11.77 -29.36 -1.61
N ASP A 167 -12.71 -28.47 -1.86
CA ASP A 167 -14.15 -28.71 -1.76
C ASP A 167 -14.82 -28.02 -2.95
N PRO A 168 -14.75 -28.62 -4.16
CA PRO A 168 -15.25 -28.02 -5.39
C PRO A 168 -16.79 -27.98 -5.39
N GLN A 169 -17.35 -26.88 -4.90
CA GLN A 169 -18.78 -26.54 -4.87
C GLN A 169 -19.03 -25.26 -5.70
N PRO A 170 -18.80 -25.28 -7.03
CA PRO A 170 -18.92 -24.07 -7.86
C PRO A 170 -20.34 -23.48 -7.86
N ASP A 171 -21.35 -24.32 -7.66
CA ASP A 171 -22.75 -23.95 -7.46
C ASP A 171 -22.98 -23.17 -6.15
N GLN A 172 -22.19 -23.45 -5.11
CA GLN A 172 -22.16 -22.69 -3.86
C GLN A 172 -21.15 -21.54 -3.89
N GLY A 173 -20.45 -21.35 -5.00
CA GLY A 173 -19.56 -20.21 -5.17
C GLY A 173 -18.13 -20.44 -4.72
N TYR A 174 -17.63 -21.66 -4.47
CA TYR A 174 -16.24 -21.87 -4.03
C TYR A 174 -15.67 -23.23 -4.45
N ILE A 175 -14.35 -23.34 -4.51
CA ILE A 175 -13.66 -24.64 -4.67
C ILE A 175 -12.62 -24.94 -3.59
N TYR A 176 -12.30 -23.92 -2.80
CA TYR A 176 -11.41 -23.99 -1.66
C TYR A 176 -12.14 -23.48 -0.45
N ARG A 177 -12.02 -24.22 0.64
CA ARG A 177 -12.64 -23.90 1.92
C ARG A 177 -11.61 -23.97 3.05
N MET A 178 -11.76 -23.11 4.05
CA MET A 178 -11.01 -23.18 5.29
C MET A 178 -11.95 -23.09 6.49
N GLU A 179 -11.83 -24.05 7.39
CA GLU A 179 -12.42 -23.99 8.73
C GLU A 179 -11.47 -23.21 9.63
N GLY A 180 -11.79 -21.94 9.86
CA GLY A 180 -10.97 -20.99 10.56
C GLY A 180 -11.03 -21.19 12.08
N THR A 181 -9.86 -21.40 12.68
CA THR A 181 -9.68 -21.56 14.13
C THR A 181 -9.24 -20.26 14.80
N SER A 182 -8.50 -19.40 14.10
CA SER A 182 -8.08 -18.10 14.59
C SER A 182 -7.89 -17.11 13.44
N LEU A 183 -8.15 -15.83 13.71
CA LEU A 183 -7.87 -14.72 12.80
C LEU A 183 -7.10 -13.64 13.56
N SER A 184 -6.05 -13.11 12.96
CA SER A 184 -5.31 -11.96 13.47
C SER A 184 -5.10 -10.92 12.39
N SER A 185 -5.40 -9.66 12.71
CA SER A 185 -5.05 -8.51 11.88
C SER A 185 -3.53 -8.34 11.84
N VAL A 186 -3.03 -7.92 10.69
CA VAL A 186 -1.59 -7.75 10.44
C VAL A 186 -1.00 -6.53 11.15
N MET A 187 -1.84 -5.58 11.50
CA MET A 187 -1.51 -4.51 12.44
C MET A 187 -2.57 -4.49 13.52
N GLU A 188 -2.17 -4.12 14.73
CA GLU A 188 -3.11 -3.74 15.77
C GLU A 188 -3.86 -2.48 15.33
N ASP A 189 -5.13 -2.37 15.73
CA ASP A 189 -5.87 -1.11 15.61
C ASP A 189 -5.07 -0.06 16.37
N GLU A 190 -4.64 0.99 15.68
CA GLU A 190 -4.07 2.13 16.37
C GLU A 190 -5.14 2.68 17.32
N PRO A 191 -4.81 2.92 18.60
CA PRO A 191 -5.78 3.54 19.49
C PRO A 191 -6.23 4.87 18.88
N GLU A 192 -7.52 5.19 18.97
CA GLU A 192 -7.99 6.52 18.60
C GLU A 192 -7.31 7.54 19.51
N ILE A 193 -6.28 8.20 18.99
CA ILE A 193 -5.56 9.24 19.69
C ILE A 193 -6.35 10.53 19.52
N ASP A 194 -6.64 11.21 20.63
CA ASP A 194 -7.08 12.60 20.61
C ASP A 194 -5.89 13.47 20.18
N VAL A 195 -5.78 13.69 18.86
CA VAL A 195 -4.66 14.40 18.24
C VAL A 195 -4.48 15.80 18.82
N ALA A 196 -5.58 16.50 19.12
CA ALA A 196 -5.53 17.84 19.70
C ALA A 196 -4.89 17.81 21.09
N LYS A 197 -5.32 16.86 21.92
CA LYS A 197 -4.79 16.69 23.28
C LYS A 197 -3.31 16.28 23.26
N GLU A 198 -2.91 15.35 22.40
CA GLU A 198 -1.50 14.93 22.31
C GLU A 198 -0.61 16.04 21.74
N ALA A 199 -1.05 16.76 20.70
CA ALA A 199 -0.33 17.91 20.17
C ALA A 199 -0.11 18.98 21.24
N GLN A 200 -1.13 19.25 22.06
CA GLN A 200 -1.05 20.21 23.15
C GLN A 200 -0.01 19.81 24.22
N LYS A 201 0.09 18.51 24.55
CA LYS A 201 1.10 18.02 25.53
C LYS A 201 2.53 18.33 25.11
N VAL A 202 2.79 18.36 23.80
CA VAL A 202 4.10 18.67 23.22
C VAL A 202 4.19 20.10 22.68
N ASN A 203 3.23 20.96 23.03
CA ASN A 203 3.18 22.37 22.63
C ASN A 203 3.23 22.58 21.11
N LEU A 204 2.57 21.70 20.36
CA LEU A 204 2.39 21.81 18.91
C LEU A 204 0.95 22.20 18.59
N PHE A 205 0.79 22.96 17.51
CA PHE A 205 -0.53 23.32 16.98
C PHE A 205 -1.03 22.22 16.04
N GLN A 206 -2.30 21.85 16.18
CA GLN A 206 -3.00 21.06 15.16
C GLN A 206 -3.51 22.00 14.07
N PHE A 207 -3.31 21.62 12.81
CA PHE A 207 -3.80 22.35 11.66
C PHE A 207 -5.33 22.28 11.54
N ASP A 208 -5.99 23.44 11.42
CA ASP A 208 -7.42 23.54 11.13
C ASP A 208 -7.66 23.74 9.63
N PHE A 209 -8.32 22.78 8.99
CA PHE A 209 -8.68 22.87 7.58
C PHE A 209 -9.71 23.96 7.27
N LYS A 210 -10.42 24.50 8.26
CA LYS A 210 -11.37 25.61 8.05
C LYS A 210 -10.70 26.84 7.47
N SER A 211 -9.43 27.10 7.79
CA SER A 211 -8.70 28.24 7.25
C SER A 211 -8.52 28.13 5.72
N LEU A 212 -8.43 26.91 5.18
CA LEU A 212 -8.44 26.68 3.73
C LEU A 212 -9.84 26.85 3.12
N GLU A 213 -10.91 26.45 3.82
CA GLU A 213 -12.29 26.66 3.35
C GLU A 213 -12.65 28.16 3.31
N ILE A 214 -12.12 28.97 4.24
CA ILE A 214 -12.27 30.43 4.21
C ILE A 214 -11.58 31.01 2.96
N LEU A 215 -10.39 30.52 2.62
CA LEU A 215 -9.67 30.93 1.43
C LEU A 215 -10.39 30.52 0.13
N GLU A 216 -11.04 29.36 0.12
CA GLU A 216 -11.89 28.94 -1.00
C GLU A 216 -13.04 29.93 -1.23
N LYS A 217 -13.72 30.34 -0.15
CA LYS A 217 -14.82 31.31 -0.19
C LYS A 217 -14.38 32.69 -0.64
N SER A 218 -13.13 33.09 -0.37
CA SER A 218 -12.55 34.34 -0.87
C SER A 218 -12.00 34.23 -2.30
N HIS A 219 -12.21 33.09 -2.96
CA HIS A 219 -11.66 32.77 -4.28
C HIS A 219 -10.13 32.90 -4.35
N GLY A 220 -9.44 32.58 -3.26
CA GLY A 220 -7.97 32.62 -3.21
C GLY A 220 -7.36 34.02 -3.18
N LYS A 221 -8.16 35.09 -2.99
CA LYS A 221 -7.68 36.48 -3.10
C LYS A 221 -6.86 36.94 -1.89
N GLU A 222 -7.28 36.56 -0.69
CA GLU A 222 -6.62 36.97 0.56
C GLU A 222 -6.45 35.76 1.48
N PRO A 223 -5.21 35.28 1.69
CA PRO A 223 -4.95 34.20 2.62
C PRO A 223 -5.25 34.66 4.06
N PRO A 224 -6.01 33.88 4.85
CA PRO A 224 -6.20 34.17 6.26
C PRO A 224 -4.88 34.36 6.99
N GLN A 225 -4.81 35.37 7.87
CA GLN A 225 -3.63 35.65 8.69
C GLN A 225 -3.19 34.43 9.52
N GLU A 226 -4.16 33.60 9.90
CA GLU A 226 -3.89 32.32 10.57
C GLU A 226 -2.93 31.44 9.75
N LEU A 227 -3.21 31.23 8.45
CA LEU A 227 -2.36 30.40 7.58
C LEU A 227 -0.96 30.99 7.42
N THR A 228 -0.86 32.30 7.17
CA THR A 228 0.45 32.95 6.98
C THR A 228 1.26 32.97 8.28
N SER A 229 0.61 33.07 9.45
CA SER A 229 1.28 33.04 10.75
C SER A 229 1.82 31.66 11.14
N LEU A 230 1.36 30.60 10.48
CA LEU A 230 1.82 29.22 10.70
C LEU A 230 2.99 28.82 9.81
N ASP A 231 3.34 29.65 8.81
CA ASP A 231 4.45 29.38 7.90
C ASP A 231 5.77 29.20 8.64
N GLY A 232 6.50 28.13 8.31
CA GLY A 232 7.76 27.73 8.95
C GLY A 232 7.62 27.12 10.34
N LYS A 233 6.42 26.97 10.90
CA LYS A 233 6.22 26.35 12.23
C LYS A 233 6.08 24.85 12.15
N GLN A 234 6.49 24.16 13.21
CA GLN A 234 6.10 22.77 13.40
C GLN A 234 4.64 22.67 13.83
N ILE A 235 3.90 21.79 13.15
CA ILE A 235 2.48 21.55 13.39
C ILE A 235 2.15 20.07 13.22
N VAL A 236 0.95 19.71 13.67
CA VAL A 236 0.34 18.39 13.48
C VAL A 236 -0.80 18.48 12.47
N VAL A 237 -0.83 17.60 11.49
CA VAL A 237 -1.90 17.44 10.51
C VAL A 237 -2.52 16.05 10.69
N ASP A 238 -3.83 15.99 10.95
CA ASP A 238 -4.63 14.76 10.94
C ASP A 238 -5.67 14.85 9.83
N GLY A 239 -5.82 13.78 9.06
CA GLY A 239 -6.87 13.68 8.07
C GLY A 239 -6.88 12.34 7.33
N TYR A 240 -7.67 12.30 6.26
CA TYR A 240 -7.81 11.16 5.38
C TYR A 240 -6.69 11.10 4.33
N LEU A 241 -6.06 9.95 4.19
CA LEU A 241 -5.05 9.68 3.16
C LEU A 241 -5.76 9.41 1.84
N VAL A 242 -5.82 10.41 0.97
CA VAL A 242 -6.63 10.37 -0.27
C VAL A 242 -5.81 10.09 -1.51
N ASN A 243 -4.51 10.39 -1.51
CA ASN A 243 -3.63 10.10 -2.64
C ASN A 243 -2.16 9.96 -2.18
N ARG A 244 -1.36 9.25 -2.97
CA ARG A 244 0.09 9.14 -2.83
C ARG A 244 0.72 9.34 -4.21
N SER A 245 1.74 10.21 -4.32
CA SER A 245 2.48 10.39 -5.56
C SER A 245 3.31 9.13 -5.89
N LYS A 246 3.87 9.09 -7.09
CA LYS A 246 4.79 8.02 -7.52
C LYS A 246 6.26 8.31 -7.17
N ASP A 247 6.52 9.41 -6.47
CA ASP A 247 7.87 9.83 -6.09
C ASP A 247 8.44 8.93 -4.97
N VAL A 248 9.73 9.05 -4.68
CA VAL A 248 10.40 8.30 -3.61
C VAL A 248 11.20 9.27 -2.71
N PRO A 249 10.76 9.53 -1.46
CA PRO A 249 9.50 9.06 -0.87
C PRO A 249 8.27 9.70 -1.55
N PRO A 250 7.12 9.00 -1.58
CA PRO A 250 5.90 9.56 -2.15
C PRO A 250 5.40 10.73 -1.33
N HIS A 251 4.94 11.79 -2.00
CA HIS A 251 4.17 12.84 -1.35
C HIS A 251 2.76 12.32 -1.09
N ILE A 252 2.18 12.67 0.06
CA ILE A 252 0.89 12.15 0.51
C ILE A 252 -0.10 13.31 0.54
N LEU A 253 -1.24 13.16 -0.12
CA LEU A 253 -2.31 14.13 -0.02
C LEU A 253 -3.22 13.74 1.16
N VAL A 254 -3.34 14.65 2.12
CA VAL A 254 -4.15 14.46 3.33
C VAL A 254 -5.30 15.45 3.31
N SER A 255 -6.55 14.96 3.36
CA SER A 255 -7.75 15.80 3.31
C SER A 255 -8.53 15.76 4.62
N SER A 256 -9.24 16.85 4.94
CA SER A 256 -10.21 16.86 6.03
C SER A 256 -11.42 15.96 5.78
N LYS A 257 -11.71 15.63 4.52
CA LYS A 257 -12.88 14.86 4.11
C LYS A 257 -12.46 13.54 3.49
N TRP A 258 -13.26 12.51 3.76
CA TRP A 258 -13.03 11.19 3.19
C TRP A 258 -13.41 11.17 1.71
N TRP A 259 -12.64 10.44 0.90
CA TRP A 259 -12.89 10.18 -0.51
C TRP A 259 -12.45 8.77 -0.88
N ASP A 260 -13.25 8.06 -1.68
CA ASP A 260 -12.94 6.69 -2.13
C ASP A 260 -12.00 6.62 -3.33
N GLY A 261 -11.61 7.76 -3.92
CA GLY A 261 -10.81 7.82 -5.14
C GLY A 261 -11.62 7.76 -6.43
N VAL A 262 -12.95 7.60 -6.36
CA VAL A 262 -13.82 7.35 -7.51
C VAL A 262 -15.04 8.27 -7.52
N SER A 263 -15.98 8.08 -6.59
CA SER A 263 -17.32 8.69 -6.66
C SER A 263 -18.00 8.94 -5.32
N LYS A 264 -17.50 8.37 -4.22
CA LYS A 264 -18.07 8.56 -2.88
C LYS A 264 -17.16 9.44 -2.03
N GLY A 265 -17.80 10.27 -1.22
CA GLY A 265 -17.10 11.24 -0.37
C GLY A 265 -16.84 12.57 -1.09
N THR A 266 -15.91 13.35 -0.58
CA THR A 266 -15.57 14.68 -1.13
C THR A 266 -14.17 14.62 -1.76
N PRO A 267 -14.04 14.80 -3.09
CA PRO A 267 -12.75 14.82 -3.75
C PRO A 267 -11.80 15.85 -3.12
N PRO A 268 -10.51 15.54 -3.02
CA PRO A 268 -9.55 16.49 -2.50
C PRO A 268 -9.32 17.63 -3.49
N THR A 269 -9.28 18.84 -2.95
CA THR A 269 -8.95 20.07 -3.64
C THR A 269 -7.78 20.73 -2.89
N ILE A 270 -7.15 21.72 -3.51
CA ILE A 270 -6.14 22.54 -2.83
C ILE A 270 -6.69 23.31 -1.60
N PHE A 271 -8.02 23.35 -1.43
CA PHE A 271 -8.71 24.04 -0.34
C PHE A 271 -9.25 23.13 0.76
N ASN A 272 -9.10 21.81 0.61
CA ASN A 272 -9.51 20.87 1.67
C ASN A 272 -8.43 19.82 1.94
N ALA A 273 -7.24 19.99 1.38
CA ALA A 273 -6.14 19.06 1.50
C ALA A 273 -4.79 19.75 1.69
N VAL A 274 -3.90 19.07 2.41
CA VAL A 274 -2.52 19.44 2.65
C VAL A 274 -1.62 18.41 1.99
N MET A 275 -0.57 18.88 1.31
CA MET A 275 0.44 17.99 0.75
C MET A 275 1.52 17.68 1.79
N ILE A 276 1.69 16.42 2.13
CA ILE A 276 2.68 15.94 3.08
C ILE A 276 3.90 15.45 2.30
N PHE A 277 5.08 15.95 2.66
CA PHE A 277 6.39 15.52 2.18
C PHE A 277 7.09 14.77 3.31
N PRO A 278 7.01 13.42 3.33
CA PRO A 278 7.59 12.62 4.39
C PRO A 278 9.11 12.79 4.42
N LYS A 279 9.69 12.80 5.63
CA LYS A 279 11.14 12.91 5.82
C LYS A 279 11.92 11.78 5.11
N ASN A 280 11.33 10.59 5.04
CA ASN A 280 11.89 9.37 4.45
C ASN A 280 10.76 8.33 4.22
N ALA A 281 11.03 7.27 3.45
CA ALA A 281 10.01 6.29 3.02
C ALA A 281 9.33 5.52 4.18
N ASP A 282 10.13 5.25 5.20
CA ASP A 282 9.88 5.09 6.63
C ASP A 282 8.61 5.74 7.22
N GLN A 283 8.27 6.95 6.76
CA GLN A 283 7.20 7.80 7.29
C GLN A 283 5.97 7.79 6.38
N VAL A 284 5.90 6.82 5.45
CA VAL A 284 4.73 6.63 4.60
C VAL A 284 3.83 5.59 5.26
N PRO A 285 2.59 5.95 5.64
CA PRO A 285 1.68 4.99 6.25
C PRO A 285 1.34 3.85 5.30
N PRO A 286 0.97 2.67 5.83
CA PRO A 286 0.58 1.51 5.04
C PRO A 286 -0.54 1.82 4.04
N LEU A 287 -0.53 1.17 2.87
CA LEU A 287 -1.39 1.57 1.75
C LEU A 287 -2.89 1.52 2.07
N TRP A 288 -3.29 0.61 2.96
CA TRP A 288 -4.66 0.41 3.39
C TRP A 288 -5.13 1.36 4.50
N LYS A 289 -4.21 2.09 5.14
CA LYS A 289 -4.55 3.06 6.19
C LYS A 289 -5.30 4.23 5.55
N GLN A 290 -6.50 4.51 6.05
CA GLN A 290 -7.37 5.56 5.49
C GLN A 290 -7.16 6.92 6.15
N ARG A 291 -6.65 6.96 7.38
CA ARG A 291 -6.33 8.18 8.13
C ARG A 291 -4.88 8.19 8.54
N GLY A 292 -4.31 9.37 8.70
CA GLY A 292 -2.95 9.51 9.21
C GLY A 292 -2.79 10.81 9.97
N VAL A 293 -1.92 10.75 10.97
CA VAL A 293 -1.45 11.90 11.72
C VAL A 293 0.00 12.12 11.33
N PHE A 294 0.37 13.35 11.02
CA PHE A 294 1.72 13.74 10.65
C PHE A 294 2.15 14.97 11.41
N THR A 295 3.42 15.03 11.79
CA THR A 295 4.05 16.22 12.35
C THR A 295 5.18 16.66 11.44
N GLY A 296 5.27 17.95 11.15
CA GLY A 296 6.34 18.48 10.29
C GLY A 296 6.31 20.00 10.24
N THR A 297 7.13 20.57 9.37
CA THR A 297 7.20 22.03 9.17
C THR A 297 6.17 22.45 8.14
N LEU A 298 5.23 23.31 8.52
CA LEU A 298 4.25 23.85 7.58
C LEU A 298 4.91 24.88 6.67
N HIS A 299 4.58 24.80 5.39
CA HIS A 299 4.90 25.80 4.39
C HIS A 299 3.62 26.29 3.73
N PHE A 300 3.47 27.61 3.68
CA PHE A 300 2.41 28.29 2.96
C PHE A 300 2.97 28.96 1.70
N THR A 301 2.31 28.78 0.56
CA THR A 301 2.63 29.55 -0.66
C THR A 301 1.44 30.40 -1.10
N GLY A 302 1.64 31.72 -1.14
CA GLY A 302 0.69 32.66 -1.72
C GLY A 302 0.72 32.69 -3.25
N ASN A 303 1.69 32.00 -3.87
CA ASN A 303 1.84 31.97 -5.33
C ASN A 303 0.90 30.93 -5.94
N SER A 304 -0.19 31.39 -6.56
CA SER A 304 -1.19 30.51 -7.18
C SER A 304 -0.66 29.63 -8.30
N GLN A 305 0.48 29.98 -8.91
CA GLN A 305 1.15 29.16 -9.92
C GLN A 305 1.82 27.91 -9.33
N GLU A 306 2.08 27.89 -8.02
CA GLU A 306 2.70 26.76 -7.31
C GLU A 306 1.68 25.79 -6.72
N TRP A 307 0.43 26.24 -6.51
CA TRP A 307 -0.63 25.44 -5.90
C TRP A 307 -0.86 24.07 -6.56
N PRO A 308 -0.79 23.92 -7.91
CA PRO A 308 -0.95 22.60 -8.51
C PRO A 308 0.17 21.61 -8.18
N LYS A 309 1.34 22.09 -7.75
CA LYS A 309 2.53 21.27 -7.47
C LYS A 309 2.63 20.86 -6.01
N ALA A 310 2.44 21.82 -5.11
CA ALA A 310 2.67 21.65 -3.66
C ALA A 310 1.41 21.85 -2.81
N GLY A 311 0.29 22.25 -3.42
CA GLY A 311 -0.88 22.77 -2.70
C GLY A 311 -0.67 24.21 -2.23
N ILE A 312 -1.68 24.75 -1.54
CA ILE A 312 -1.58 26.04 -0.84
C ILE A 312 -0.73 25.88 0.42
N ILE A 313 -0.89 24.72 1.07
CA ILE A 313 -0.18 24.32 2.27
C ILE A 313 0.50 22.99 2.01
N SER A 314 1.78 22.92 2.37
CA SER A 314 2.54 21.69 2.44
C SER A 314 3.15 21.47 3.81
N LEU A 315 3.38 20.21 4.18
CA LEU A 315 4.05 19.81 5.41
C LEU A 315 5.37 19.11 5.03
N HIS A 316 6.50 19.74 5.34
CA HIS A 316 7.83 19.22 5.01
C HIS A 316 8.49 18.53 6.20
N ASP A 317 9.46 17.65 5.88
CA ASP A 317 10.16 16.79 6.84
C ASP A 317 9.19 16.02 7.75
N ALA A 318 8.05 15.61 7.19
CA ALA A 318 6.95 15.08 7.95
C ALA A 318 7.26 13.69 8.51
N VAL A 319 6.87 13.47 9.76
CA VAL A 319 7.02 12.25 10.55
C VAL A 319 5.62 11.76 10.94
N ILE A 320 5.38 10.46 10.95
CA ILE A 320 4.10 9.88 11.36
C ILE A 320 3.90 10.08 12.87
N GLY A 321 2.67 10.47 13.23
CA GLY A 321 2.23 10.62 14.61
C GLY A 321 2.57 11.98 15.21
N VAL A 322 2.35 12.09 16.52
CA VAL A 322 2.79 13.22 17.34
C VAL A 322 4.11 12.84 18.02
N PRO A 323 5.13 13.71 18.07
CA PRO A 323 6.39 13.42 18.75
C PRO A 323 6.14 12.95 20.19
N GLY A 324 6.83 11.88 20.61
CA GLY A 324 6.70 11.35 21.97
C GLY A 324 5.47 10.45 22.22
N THR A 325 4.56 10.31 21.26
CA THR A 325 3.49 9.29 21.32
C THR A 325 3.86 8.12 20.39
N GLY A 326 4.06 6.92 20.96
CA GLY A 326 4.21 5.62 20.29
C GLY A 326 4.79 5.63 18.87
N HIS A 327 6.05 5.23 18.72
CA HIS A 327 6.63 5.03 17.39
C HIS A 327 6.07 3.76 16.73
N PHE A 328 5.43 3.92 15.57
CA PHE A 328 5.09 2.79 14.70
C PHE A 328 6.00 2.79 13.47
N LYS A 329 6.89 1.81 13.39
CA LYS A 329 7.80 1.65 12.25
C LYS A 329 7.08 0.88 11.15
N THR A 330 6.47 1.60 10.21
CA THR A 330 5.99 0.96 8.97
C THR A 330 7.12 1.00 7.94
N ILE A 331 7.56 -0.16 7.46
CA ILE A 331 8.57 -0.22 6.40
C ILE A 331 7.83 -0.38 5.06
N LEU A 332 7.65 0.72 4.33
CA LEU A 332 7.21 0.66 2.95
C LEU A 332 8.37 0.15 2.07
N ASP A 333 8.21 -1.02 1.49
CA ASP A 333 9.15 -1.55 0.50
C ASP A 333 8.93 -0.86 -0.85
N SER A 334 9.71 0.21 -1.10
CA SER A 334 9.69 0.96 -2.36
C SER A 334 10.36 0.23 -3.53
N GLY A 335 10.85 -1.00 -3.34
CA GLY A 335 11.57 -1.74 -4.36
C GLY A 335 13.01 -1.26 -4.56
N PRO A 336 13.66 -1.70 -5.66
CA PRO A 336 14.92 -1.10 -6.11
C PRO A 336 14.72 0.37 -6.52
N TYR A 337 15.76 1.20 -6.41
CA TYR A 337 15.69 2.64 -6.74
C TYR A 337 15.28 2.89 -8.20
N PHE A 338 15.80 2.06 -9.11
CA PHE A 338 15.34 2.02 -10.49
C PHE A 338 14.38 0.86 -10.68
N SER A 339 13.20 1.15 -11.22
CA SER A 339 12.30 0.11 -11.71
C SER A 339 12.92 -0.61 -12.90
N ILE A 340 12.52 -1.87 -13.12
CA ILE A 340 12.95 -2.67 -14.28
C ILE A 340 12.68 -1.92 -15.60
N SER A 341 11.55 -1.22 -15.70
CA SER A 341 11.22 -0.40 -16.87
C SER A 341 12.23 0.73 -17.10
N ASN A 342 12.64 1.42 -16.03
CA ASN A 342 13.66 2.47 -16.12
C ASN A 342 15.02 1.89 -16.53
N GLU A 343 15.39 0.72 -16.01
CA GLU A 343 16.59 0.00 -16.42
C GLU A 343 16.56 -0.34 -17.92
N PHE A 344 15.43 -0.84 -18.44
CA PHE A 344 15.25 -1.08 -19.87
C PHE A 344 15.35 0.19 -20.72
N ILE A 345 14.77 1.31 -20.26
CA ILE A 345 14.86 2.59 -20.97
C ILE A 345 16.31 3.07 -21.02
N MET A 346 17.04 3.02 -19.91
CA MET A 346 18.46 3.38 -19.86
C MET A 346 19.29 2.50 -20.79
N PHE A 347 19.03 1.20 -20.81
CA PHE A 347 19.69 0.25 -21.69
C PHE A 347 19.42 0.53 -23.16
N PHE A 348 18.16 0.74 -23.52
CA PHE A 348 17.75 1.06 -24.88
C PHE A 348 18.37 2.38 -25.36
N ALA A 349 18.32 3.43 -24.52
CA ALA A 349 18.95 4.71 -24.81
C ALA A 349 20.47 4.57 -25.04
N PHE A 350 21.15 3.78 -24.20
CA PHE A 350 22.57 3.51 -24.35
C PHE A 350 22.87 2.76 -25.66
N LEU A 351 22.08 1.75 -26.03
CA LEU A 351 22.20 1.05 -27.30
C LEU A 351 21.97 1.97 -28.50
N MET A 352 20.98 2.86 -28.46
CA MET A 352 20.72 3.81 -29.54
C MET A 352 21.89 4.77 -29.76
N ILE A 353 22.52 5.24 -28.68
CA ILE A 353 23.69 6.13 -28.75
C ILE A 353 24.92 5.40 -29.32
N THR A 354 25.07 4.11 -29.01
CA THR A 354 26.28 3.34 -29.35
C THR A 354 26.18 2.57 -30.67
N LEU A 355 24.98 2.16 -31.08
CA LEU A 355 24.70 1.33 -32.27
C LEU A 355 23.99 2.06 -33.42
N GLY A 356 23.47 3.28 -33.21
CA GLY A 356 22.70 4.01 -34.22
C GLY A 356 23.42 4.20 -35.56
N LYS A 357 22.66 4.22 -36.67
CA LYS A 357 23.18 4.44 -38.03
C LYS A 357 24.07 5.70 -38.07
N LYS A 358 25.23 5.60 -38.73
CA LYS A 358 25.97 6.79 -39.19
C LYS A 358 25.01 7.56 -40.09
N ARG A 359 24.58 8.74 -39.66
CA ARG A 359 24.00 9.74 -40.56
C ARG A 359 25.10 10.28 -41.44
#